data_AF-A0A7M1BAN3-F1
#
_entry.id   AF-A0A7M1BAN3-F1
#
_cell.length_a   1.000
_cell.length_b   1.000
_cell.length_c   1.000
_cell.angle_alpha   90.00
_cell.angle_beta   90.00
_cell.angle_gamma   90.00
#
_symmetry.space_group_name_H-M   'P 1'
#
loop_
_entity.id
_entity.type
_entity.pdbx_description
1 polymer ?
#
loop_
_entity_poly.entity_id
_entity_poly.type
_entity_poly.pdbx_seq_one_letter_code
_entity_poly.pdbx_strand_id
1 'polypeptide(L)'
;MSNLNKMIKIKDNEYDFSSIAELLLNNSILKIAEESFYITEIEFYFYSNNHSNCSIHKSEYQLFSNTWYVHTKGRGGLDITFGNKDKKEFGGILIRGIKSVTTNQYIDGPTNVLKHILKILDLERKELQPLLLGINTSIIKIIKNDNKDNFLFQGPRIGLVQEHNEYLVSPYRYIIDATTNHKFKEKSNVYCYSMKLNENQKSCIEDEFSYKLDTAKYIASLDKKNSRNKMIINFLES
;
A
#
# COMPACT_ATOMS: atom_id res chain seq x y z
N MET A 1 11.10 12.05 -10.01
CA MET A 1 10.49 11.64 -8.73
C MET A 1 11.58 11.67 -7.66
N SER A 2 11.28 12.14 -6.45
CA SER A 2 12.23 12.13 -5.33
C SER A 2 12.65 10.71 -4.98
N ASN A 3 13.83 10.56 -4.35
CA ASN A 3 14.29 9.27 -3.85
C ASN A 3 13.40 8.82 -2.69
N LEU A 4 12.68 7.71 -2.86
CA LEU A 4 11.65 7.29 -1.91
C LEU A 4 12.21 6.95 -0.54
N ASN A 5 13.43 6.39 -0.48
CA ASN A 5 14.00 5.99 0.82
C ASN A 5 14.35 7.19 1.71
N LYS A 6 14.50 8.39 1.13
CA LYS A 6 14.73 9.65 1.86
C LYS A 6 13.45 10.28 2.41
N MET A 7 12.29 9.76 2.02
CA MET A 7 10.98 10.27 2.44
C MET A 7 10.41 9.52 3.64
N ILE A 8 11.02 8.40 4.03
CA ILE A 8 10.63 7.64 5.21
C ILE A 8 10.95 8.47 6.45
N LYS A 9 9.96 8.64 7.33
CA LYS A 9 10.14 9.29 8.62
C LYS A 9 10.11 8.22 9.72
N ILE A 10 10.75 8.53 10.83
CA ILE A 10 10.68 7.72 12.05
C ILE A 10 10.10 8.61 13.14
N LYS A 11 8.98 8.19 13.74
CA LYS A 11 8.32 8.88 14.84
C LYS A 11 8.05 7.85 15.93
N ASP A 12 8.51 8.12 17.15
CA ASP A 12 8.30 7.24 18.31
C ASP A 12 8.75 5.77 18.06
N ASN A 13 9.87 5.60 17.34
CA ASN A 13 10.41 4.32 16.87
C ASN A 13 9.55 3.57 15.84
N GLU A 14 8.48 4.18 15.34
CA GLU A 14 7.66 3.65 14.26
C GLU A 14 8.01 4.33 12.93
N TYR A 15 7.93 3.54 11.85
CA TYR A 15 8.18 4.04 10.51
C TYR A 15 6.91 4.65 9.93
N ASP A 16 7.01 5.90 9.50
CA ASP A 16 5.94 6.64 8.85
C ASP A 16 6.20 6.70 7.33
N PHE A 17 5.24 6.19 6.58
CA PHE A 17 5.25 6.11 5.12
C PHE A 17 4.28 7.08 4.46
N SER A 18 3.61 7.94 5.23
CA SER A 18 2.51 8.79 4.76
C SER A 18 2.95 9.74 3.65
N SER A 19 4.16 10.29 3.72
CA SER A 19 4.68 11.16 2.65
C SER A 19 4.90 10.43 1.33
N ILE A 20 5.24 9.13 1.36
CA ILE A 20 5.36 8.31 0.15
C ILE A 20 3.96 7.95 -0.37
N ALA A 21 3.03 7.61 0.52
CA ALA A 21 1.65 7.33 0.15
C ALA A 21 0.99 8.54 -0.52
N GLU A 22 1.16 9.73 0.04
CA GLU A 22 0.68 11.00 -0.51
C GLU A 22 1.26 11.28 -1.90
N LEU A 23 2.55 11.00 -2.09
CA LEU A 23 3.19 11.14 -3.39
C LEU A 23 2.56 10.20 -4.43
N LEU A 24 2.34 8.94 -4.08
CA LEU A 24 1.91 7.90 -5.01
C LEU A 24 0.41 7.90 -5.29
N LEU A 25 -0.42 8.17 -4.29
CA LEU A 25 -1.88 8.07 -4.39
C LEU A 25 -2.52 9.38 -4.87
N ASN A 26 -2.01 10.53 -4.41
CA ASN A 26 -2.59 11.83 -4.69
C ASN A 26 -1.83 12.64 -5.74
N ASN A 27 -0.50 12.51 -5.77
CA ASN A 27 0.37 13.36 -6.60
C ASN A 27 0.97 12.66 -7.83
N SER A 28 0.47 11.46 -8.16
CA SER A 28 1.01 10.63 -9.24
C SER A 28 -0.06 9.99 -10.12
N ILE A 29 0.28 9.78 -11.39
CA ILE A 29 -0.39 8.86 -12.32
C ILE A 29 0.55 7.71 -12.63
N LEU A 30 0.03 6.49 -12.59
CA LEU A 30 0.65 5.32 -13.19
C LEU A 30 0.31 5.28 -14.68
N LYS A 31 1.32 5.43 -15.53
CA LYS A 31 1.23 5.25 -16.99
C LYS A 31 1.68 3.84 -17.33
N ILE A 32 0.86 3.10 -18.08
CA ILE A 32 1.18 1.77 -18.62
C ILE A 32 0.93 1.86 -20.12
N ALA A 33 2.00 1.83 -20.92
CA ALA A 33 1.96 2.26 -22.32
C ALA A 33 1.25 3.63 -22.46
N GLU A 34 0.16 3.68 -23.23
CA GLU A 34 -0.66 4.90 -23.42
C GLU A 34 -1.77 5.07 -22.39
N GLU A 35 -2.05 4.04 -21.59
CA GLU A 35 -3.11 4.06 -20.59
C GLU A 35 -2.64 4.74 -19.30
N SER A 36 -3.58 5.39 -18.61
CA SER A 36 -3.31 6.19 -17.41
C SER A 36 -4.23 5.76 -16.27
N PHE A 37 -3.65 5.60 -15.08
CA PHE A 37 -4.34 5.11 -13.90
C PHE A 37 -3.98 5.92 -12.65
N TYR A 38 -4.97 6.14 -11.80
CA TYR A 38 -4.75 6.51 -10.40
C TYR A 38 -4.40 5.25 -9.61
N ILE A 39 -3.41 5.33 -8.71
CA ILE A 39 -3.16 4.26 -7.74
C ILE A 39 -4.15 4.45 -6.59
N THR A 40 -4.92 3.42 -6.24
CA THR A 40 -5.99 3.53 -5.23
C THR A 40 -5.65 2.84 -3.91
N GLU A 41 -4.76 1.84 -3.94
CA GLU A 41 -4.37 1.09 -2.75
C GLU A 41 -2.94 0.60 -2.85
N ILE A 42 -2.18 0.77 -1.76
CA ILE A 42 -0.79 0.29 -1.63
C ILE A 42 -0.52 -0.34 -0.25
N GLU A 43 0.46 -1.24 -0.19
CA GLU A 43 1.00 -1.82 1.05
C GLU A 43 2.51 -1.67 1.13
N PHE A 44 3.03 -1.21 2.26
CA PHE A 44 4.46 -1.09 2.52
C PHE A 44 5.03 -2.36 3.17
N TYR A 45 6.08 -2.88 2.55
CA TYR A 45 6.95 -3.91 3.09
C TYR A 45 8.34 -3.31 3.25
N PHE A 46 8.82 -3.27 4.48
CA PHE A 46 10.10 -2.66 4.81
C PHE A 46 10.85 -3.53 5.79
N TYR A 47 12.15 -3.72 5.59
CA TYR A 47 13.07 -4.38 6.49
C TYR A 47 14.24 -3.45 6.80
N SER A 48 14.58 -3.35 8.07
CA SER A 48 15.85 -2.80 8.55
C SER A 48 16.33 -3.60 9.76
N ASN A 49 17.54 -3.32 10.26
CA ASN A 49 18.00 -3.93 11.52
C ASN A 49 17.09 -3.57 12.72
N ASN A 50 16.41 -2.42 12.66
CA ASN A 50 15.46 -1.96 13.67
C ASN A 50 14.00 -2.29 13.31
N HIS A 51 13.78 -2.97 12.17
CA HIS A 51 12.46 -3.34 11.63
C HIS A 51 12.59 -4.72 10.96
N SER A 52 12.94 -5.73 11.74
CA SER A 52 13.49 -6.98 11.21
C SER A 52 12.45 -8.07 10.93
N ASN A 53 11.27 -7.98 11.55
CA ASN A 53 10.23 -9.01 11.53
C ASN A 53 9.12 -8.71 10.51
N CYS A 54 9.47 -8.38 9.28
CA CYS A 54 8.53 -8.01 8.24
C CYS A 54 8.37 -9.09 7.16
N SER A 55 7.17 -9.19 6.57
CA SER A 55 6.84 -10.18 5.53
C SER A 55 7.42 -9.87 4.14
N ILE A 56 8.56 -9.18 4.08
CA ILE A 56 9.20 -8.80 2.81
C ILE A 56 9.98 -9.98 2.20
N HIS A 57 10.06 -10.04 0.87
CA HIS A 57 10.76 -11.12 0.15
C HIS A 57 12.28 -11.05 0.22
N LYS A 58 12.85 -9.88 0.53
CA LYS A 58 14.31 -9.62 0.52
C LYS A 58 14.97 -9.91 -0.84
N SER A 59 14.27 -9.58 -1.93
CA SER A 59 14.87 -9.62 -3.27
C SER A 59 15.97 -8.56 -3.39
N GLU A 60 17.00 -8.81 -4.20
CA GLU A 60 18.06 -7.82 -4.47
C GLU A 60 17.51 -6.51 -5.05
N TYR A 61 16.43 -6.57 -5.85
CA TYR A 61 15.76 -5.37 -6.36
C TYR A 61 15.24 -4.48 -5.23
N GLN A 62 14.81 -5.07 -4.11
CA GLN A 62 14.26 -4.34 -2.97
C GLN A 62 15.34 -3.61 -2.16
N LEU A 63 16.64 -3.78 -2.46
CA LEU A 63 17.72 -2.97 -1.88
C LEU A 63 17.87 -1.59 -2.56
N PHE A 64 17.23 -1.40 -3.71
CA PHE A 64 17.27 -0.17 -4.46
C PHE A 64 16.00 0.65 -4.22
N SER A 65 16.09 1.95 -4.48
CA SER A 65 14.96 2.85 -4.43
C SER A 65 14.57 3.27 -5.84
N ASN A 66 13.27 3.52 -6.05
CA ASN A 66 12.73 3.96 -7.34
C ASN A 66 13.01 2.96 -8.47
N THR A 67 12.85 1.67 -8.21
CA THR A 67 12.81 0.63 -9.25
C THR A 67 11.52 -0.18 -9.14
N TRP A 68 11.18 -0.90 -10.19
CA TRP A 68 10.06 -1.84 -10.16
C TRP A 68 10.54 -3.22 -9.76
N TYR A 69 9.73 -3.91 -8.97
CA TYR A 69 9.94 -5.31 -8.65
C TYR A 69 8.67 -6.11 -8.93
N VAL A 70 8.76 -7.01 -9.91
CA VAL A 70 7.72 -7.99 -10.21
C VAL A 70 7.97 -9.18 -9.30
N HIS A 71 6.98 -9.53 -8.47
CA HIS A 71 7.10 -10.72 -7.63
C HIS A 71 7.39 -11.93 -8.52
N THR A 72 8.29 -12.82 -8.11
CA THR A 72 8.60 -14.06 -8.85
C THR A 72 8.09 -15.31 -8.14
N LYS A 73 7.70 -15.19 -6.86
CA LYS A 73 7.16 -16.26 -6.01
C LYS A 73 5.87 -15.79 -5.33
N GLY A 74 5.01 -16.72 -4.93
CA GLY A 74 3.77 -16.43 -4.21
C GLY A 74 2.64 -15.83 -5.07
N ARG A 75 1.64 -15.25 -4.39
CA ARG A 75 0.52 -14.52 -5.02
C ARG A 75 1.10 -13.25 -5.65
N GLY A 76 1.10 -13.17 -6.98
CA GLY A 76 1.84 -12.14 -7.71
C GLY A 76 1.42 -10.71 -7.41
N GLY A 77 2.27 -9.77 -7.81
CA GLY A 77 2.11 -8.34 -7.61
C GLY A 77 3.25 -7.57 -8.26
N LEU A 78 3.10 -6.25 -8.29
CA LEU A 78 4.10 -5.29 -8.75
C LEU A 78 4.39 -4.32 -7.61
N ASP A 79 5.67 -4.22 -7.24
CA ASP A 79 6.14 -3.32 -6.19
C ASP A 79 6.91 -2.14 -6.79
N ILE A 80 6.79 -0.97 -6.16
CA ILE A 80 7.79 0.10 -6.25
C ILE A 80 8.79 -0.09 -5.11
N THR A 81 10.07 -0.21 -5.41
CA THR A 81 11.11 -0.43 -4.40
C THR A 81 11.56 0.86 -3.75
N PHE A 82 11.95 0.77 -2.48
CA PHE A 82 12.41 1.91 -1.69
C PHE A 82 13.50 1.55 -0.67
N GLY A 83 14.29 0.52 -0.94
CA GLY A 83 15.37 0.09 -0.05
C GLY A 83 16.60 0.98 -0.06
N ASN A 84 17.60 0.53 0.69
CA ASN A 84 18.92 1.15 0.75
C ASN A 84 20.00 0.08 0.89
N LYS A 85 20.76 -0.14 -0.18
CA LYS A 85 21.82 -1.14 -0.25
C LYS A 85 22.91 -0.92 0.81
N ASP A 86 23.35 0.32 1.00
CA ASP A 86 24.43 0.65 1.94
C ASP A 86 24.02 0.37 3.39
N LYS A 87 22.74 0.57 3.71
CA LYS A 87 22.15 0.28 5.03
C LYS A 87 21.61 -1.13 5.18
N LYS A 88 21.65 -1.95 4.12
CA LYS A 88 21.01 -3.28 4.05
C LYS A 88 19.51 -3.24 4.38
N GLU A 89 18.84 -2.18 3.95
CA GLU A 89 17.40 -2.00 4.10
C GLU A 89 16.69 -2.48 2.84
N PHE A 90 15.65 -3.29 2.99
CA PHE A 90 14.84 -3.78 1.88
C PHE A 90 13.48 -3.09 1.92
N GLY A 91 13.00 -2.58 0.79
CA GLY A 91 11.72 -1.89 0.70
C GLY A 91 10.96 -2.24 -0.58
N GLY A 92 9.67 -2.57 -0.45
CA GLY A 92 8.74 -2.76 -1.56
C GLY A 92 7.35 -2.23 -1.24
N ILE A 93 6.79 -1.42 -2.14
CA ILE A 93 5.43 -0.85 -2.05
C ILE A 93 4.57 -1.61 -3.03
N LEU A 94 3.81 -2.57 -2.53
CA LEU A 94 2.93 -3.37 -3.36
C LEU A 94 1.76 -2.53 -3.85
N ILE A 95 1.58 -2.44 -5.17
CA ILE A 95 0.39 -1.84 -5.78
C ILE A 95 -0.74 -2.86 -5.73
N ARG A 96 -1.85 -2.48 -5.10
CA ARG A 96 -2.99 -3.36 -4.88
C ARG A 96 -4.24 -2.93 -5.60
N GLY A 97 -4.39 -1.64 -5.86
CA GLY A 97 -5.56 -1.10 -6.55
C GLY A 97 -5.14 -0.01 -7.52
N ILE A 98 -5.77 -0.01 -8.69
CA ILE A 98 -5.66 1.08 -9.67
C ILE A 98 -7.04 1.41 -10.24
N LYS A 99 -7.23 2.67 -10.65
CA LYS A 99 -8.46 3.16 -11.30
C LYS A 99 -8.12 3.83 -12.62
N SER A 100 -8.73 3.38 -13.71
CA SER A 100 -8.53 3.99 -15.03
C SER A 100 -8.96 5.45 -15.01
N VAL A 101 -8.10 6.34 -15.51
CA VAL A 101 -8.41 7.78 -15.67
C VAL A 101 -9.51 7.96 -16.72
N THR A 102 -9.51 7.15 -17.78
CA THR A 102 -10.43 7.27 -18.91
C THR A 102 -11.81 6.66 -18.60
N THR A 103 -11.83 5.46 -18.02
CA THR A 103 -13.09 4.70 -17.85
C THR A 103 -13.66 4.73 -16.44
N ASN A 104 -12.92 5.30 -15.47
CA ASN A 104 -13.22 5.22 -14.03
C ASN A 104 -13.35 3.80 -13.46
N GLN A 105 -12.95 2.77 -14.22
CA GLN A 105 -13.01 1.39 -13.77
C GLN A 105 -11.89 1.07 -12.77
N TYR A 106 -12.25 0.39 -11.68
CA TYR A 106 -11.31 -0.12 -10.68
C TYR A 106 -10.78 -1.50 -11.08
N ILE A 107 -9.51 -1.72 -10.78
CA ILE A 107 -8.84 -3.01 -10.80
C ILE A 107 -8.28 -3.24 -9.39
N ASP A 108 -9.01 -4.05 -8.61
CA ASP A 108 -8.73 -4.29 -7.20
C ASP A 108 -8.04 -5.65 -6.99
N GLY A 109 -7.02 -5.65 -6.14
CA GLY A 109 -6.20 -6.80 -5.79
C GLY A 109 -4.88 -6.86 -6.56
N PRO A 110 -3.74 -7.11 -5.89
CA PRO A 110 -2.40 -7.02 -6.48
C PRO A 110 -2.18 -7.95 -7.68
N THR A 111 -2.76 -9.16 -7.63
CA THR A 111 -2.69 -10.11 -8.74
C THR A 111 -3.54 -9.65 -9.94
N ASN A 112 -4.68 -8.99 -9.71
CA ASN A 112 -5.51 -8.46 -10.77
C ASN A 112 -4.85 -7.25 -11.44
N VAL A 113 -4.25 -6.37 -10.63
CA VAL A 113 -3.42 -5.26 -11.11
C VAL A 113 -2.31 -5.79 -12.03
N LEU A 114 -1.52 -6.77 -11.56
CA LEU A 114 -0.45 -7.34 -12.39
C LEU A 114 -0.98 -7.99 -13.67
N LYS A 115 -2.07 -8.77 -13.61
CA LYS A 115 -2.70 -9.37 -14.80
C LYS A 115 -3.16 -8.31 -15.79
N HIS A 116 -3.72 -7.20 -15.30
CA HIS A 116 -4.17 -6.10 -16.14
C HIS A 116 -2.99 -5.42 -16.86
N ILE A 117 -1.90 -5.15 -16.14
CA ILE A 117 -0.65 -4.61 -16.71
C ILE A 117 -0.12 -5.54 -17.82
N LEU A 118 -0.01 -6.84 -17.54
CA LEU A 118 0.47 -7.82 -18.52
C LEU A 118 -0.42 -7.87 -19.77
N LYS A 119 -1.74 -7.74 -19.60
CA LYS A 119 -2.69 -7.68 -20.72
C LYS A 119 -2.51 -6.43 -21.58
N ILE A 120 -2.31 -5.25 -20.98
CA ILE A 120 -2.08 -4.00 -21.73
C ILE A 120 -0.80 -4.10 -22.56
N LEU A 121 0.25 -4.68 -21.98
CA LEU A 121 1.56 -4.77 -22.59
C LEU A 121 1.69 -5.95 -23.57
N ASP A 122 0.72 -6.86 -23.59
CA ASP A 122 0.78 -8.13 -24.32
C ASP A 122 2.06 -8.94 -23.99
N LEU A 123 2.32 -9.11 -22.69
CA LEU A 123 3.51 -9.78 -22.17
C LEU A 123 3.17 -10.88 -21.17
N GLU A 124 4.05 -11.87 -21.09
CA GLU A 124 4.08 -12.83 -20.00
C GLU A 124 4.83 -12.27 -18.77
N ARG A 125 4.47 -12.75 -17.58
CA ARG A 125 5.06 -12.26 -16.32
C ARG A 125 6.59 -12.31 -16.29
N LYS A 126 7.17 -13.38 -16.86
CA LYS A 126 8.62 -13.60 -16.89
C LYS A 126 9.36 -12.57 -17.75
N GLU A 127 8.66 -11.94 -18.69
CA GLU A 127 9.21 -10.97 -19.64
C GLU A 127 9.19 -9.55 -19.06
N LEU A 128 8.35 -9.31 -18.05
CA LEU A 128 8.14 -7.96 -17.51
C LEU A 128 9.34 -7.43 -16.73
N GLN A 129 9.91 -8.20 -15.80
CA GLN A 129 10.98 -7.69 -14.92
C GLN A 129 12.22 -7.17 -15.67
N PRO A 130 12.73 -7.84 -16.72
CA PRO A 130 13.86 -7.33 -17.51
C PRO A 130 13.60 -5.98 -18.18
N LEU A 131 12.34 -5.64 -18.47
CA LEU A 131 11.95 -4.38 -19.11
C LEU A 131 11.78 -3.22 -18.12
N LEU A 132 11.88 -3.50 -16.82
CA LEU A 132 11.60 -2.54 -15.75
C LEU A 132 12.86 -2.08 -14.98
N LEU A 133 13.87 -1.62 -15.72
CA LEU A 133 15.10 -1.04 -15.15
C LEU A 133 14.88 0.41 -14.72
N GLY A 134 14.30 0.58 -13.53
CA GLY A 134 14.01 1.90 -12.92
C GLY A 134 12.52 2.26 -12.97
N ILE A 135 12.12 3.27 -12.20
CA ILE A 135 10.69 3.62 -12.02
C ILE A 135 10.03 4.23 -13.27
N ASN A 136 10.83 4.81 -14.17
CA ASN A 136 10.34 5.43 -15.40
C ASN A 136 10.94 4.71 -16.59
N THR A 137 10.19 3.77 -17.15
CA THR A 137 10.55 3.06 -18.38
C THR A 137 9.66 3.48 -19.54
N SER A 138 9.92 2.94 -20.73
CA SER A 138 9.09 3.14 -21.90
C SER A 138 7.69 2.54 -21.75
N ILE A 139 7.57 1.44 -20.99
CA ILE A 139 6.33 0.67 -20.85
C ILE A 139 5.55 0.99 -19.57
N ILE A 140 6.23 1.38 -18.49
CA ILE A 140 5.61 1.72 -17.21
C ILE A 140 6.36 2.89 -16.58
N LYS A 141 5.64 3.94 -16.17
CA LYS A 141 6.23 5.10 -15.51
C LYS A 141 5.28 5.75 -14.51
N ILE A 142 5.86 6.40 -13.51
CA ILE A 142 5.13 7.27 -12.58
C ILE A 142 5.35 8.72 -13.03
N ILE A 143 4.26 9.38 -13.42
CA ILE A 143 4.29 10.80 -13.78
C ILE A 143 3.58 11.62 -12.72
N LYS A 144 3.98 12.89 -12.58
CA LYS A 144 3.32 13.83 -11.68
C LYS A 144 1.87 14.03 -12.12
N ASN A 145 0.96 14.03 -11.16
CA ASN A 145 -0.41 14.48 -11.33
C ASN A 145 -0.60 15.82 -10.61
N ASP A 146 -1.58 16.61 -11.04
CA ASP A 146 -2.05 17.72 -10.22
C ASP A 146 -2.61 17.16 -8.91
N ASN A 147 -2.22 17.80 -7.80
CA ASN A 147 -2.45 17.28 -6.46
C ASN A 147 -3.94 17.00 -6.24
N LYS A 148 -4.30 15.73 -6.07
CA LYS A 148 -5.64 15.36 -5.63
C LYS A 148 -5.69 15.44 -4.12
N ASP A 149 -6.70 16.09 -3.59
CA ASP A 149 -6.88 16.25 -2.14
C ASP A 149 -7.73 15.11 -1.56
N ASN A 150 -7.45 13.85 -1.94
CA ASN A 150 -8.18 12.72 -1.34
C ASN A 150 -7.61 12.41 0.04
N PHE A 151 -8.48 12.08 0.98
CA PHE A 151 -8.04 11.58 2.27
C PHE A 151 -7.27 10.25 2.14
N LEU A 152 -6.18 10.12 2.89
CA LEU A 152 -5.39 8.89 2.97
C LEU A 152 -5.90 8.01 4.11
N PHE A 153 -6.73 7.02 3.78
CA PHE A 153 -7.13 6.01 4.74
C PHE A 153 -6.00 5.04 5.02
N GLN A 154 -5.91 4.61 6.28
CA GLN A 154 -4.86 3.73 6.77
C GLN A 154 -5.44 2.47 7.40
N GLY A 155 -4.70 1.37 7.32
CA GLY A 155 -5.06 0.14 8.00
C GLY A 155 -3.95 -0.89 8.00
N PRO A 156 -4.18 -2.05 8.64
CA PRO A 156 -3.22 -3.14 8.62
C PRO A 156 -3.19 -3.81 7.24
N ARG A 157 -2.00 -4.31 6.88
CA ARG A 157 -1.79 -5.10 5.65
C ARG A 157 -2.60 -6.40 5.68
N ILE A 158 -3.00 -6.89 4.51
CA ILE A 158 -3.83 -8.09 4.38
C ILE A 158 -3.03 -9.30 3.88
N GLY A 159 -3.50 -10.50 4.24
CA GLY A 159 -2.88 -11.77 3.81
C GLY A 159 -1.58 -12.15 4.53
N LEU A 160 -1.18 -11.41 5.56
CA LEU A 160 -0.05 -11.77 6.43
C LEU A 160 -0.46 -12.89 7.40
N VAL A 161 0.36 -13.95 7.47
CA VAL A 161 0.12 -15.17 8.28
C VAL A 161 1.33 -15.56 9.15
N GLN A 162 2.33 -14.69 9.27
CA GLN A 162 3.55 -15.00 10.02
C GLN A 162 3.30 -14.91 11.53
N GLU A 163 3.39 -16.05 12.21
CA GLU A 163 3.45 -16.10 13.66
C GLU A 163 4.64 -15.25 14.16
N HIS A 164 4.45 -14.57 15.28
CA HIS A 164 5.46 -13.68 15.91
C HIS A 164 5.88 -12.44 15.09
N ASN A 165 5.08 -12.02 14.11
CA ASN A 165 5.28 -10.73 13.43
C ASN A 165 4.60 -9.59 14.21
N GLU A 166 5.41 -8.78 14.92
CA GLU A 166 4.93 -7.61 15.68
C GLU A 166 4.28 -6.53 14.78
N TYR A 167 4.66 -6.48 13.50
CA TYR A 167 4.14 -5.54 12.51
C TYR A 167 2.91 -6.05 11.77
N LEU A 168 2.29 -7.15 12.23
CA LEU A 168 1.11 -7.75 11.61
C LEU A 168 -0.06 -6.75 11.50
N VAL A 169 -0.15 -5.86 12.49
CA VAL A 169 -1.23 -4.88 12.62
C VAL A 169 -0.79 -3.44 12.39
N SER A 170 0.48 -3.22 12.02
CA SER A 170 0.99 -1.87 11.72
C SER A 170 0.21 -1.24 10.56
N PRO A 171 -0.06 0.08 10.60
CA PRO A 171 -0.88 0.80 9.62
C PRO A 171 -0.15 1.07 8.29
N TYR A 172 0.43 0.02 7.71
CA TYR A 172 1.27 0.09 6.51
C TYR A 172 0.51 -0.15 5.21
N ARG A 173 -0.83 -0.12 5.24
CA ARG A 173 -1.71 -0.12 4.07
C ARG A 173 -2.35 1.25 3.94
N TYR A 174 -2.28 1.83 2.75
CA TYR A 174 -2.85 3.14 2.44
C TYR A 174 -3.85 3.00 1.29
N ILE A 175 -4.99 3.66 1.42
CA ILE A 175 -6.11 3.60 0.48
C ILE A 175 -6.60 5.02 0.24
N ILE A 176 -6.84 5.37 -1.02
CA ILE A 176 -7.70 6.51 -1.37
C ILE A 176 -9.05 5.98 -1.87
N ASP A 177 -10.08 6.81 -1.76
CA ASP A 177 -11.40 6.50 -2.30
C ASP A 177 -11.99 5.20 -1.69
N ALA A 178 -12.10 5.18 -0.35
CA ALA A 178 -12.63 4.04 0.41
C ALA A 178 -14.17 3.87 0.27
N THR A 179 -14.75 4.44 -0.79
CA THR A 179 -16.17 4.42 -1.11
C THR A 179 -16.67 3.00 -1.46
N THR A 180 -17.97 2.84 -1.66
CA THR A 180 -18.59 1.56 -2.04
C THR A 180 -18.05 0.94 -3.32
N ASN A 181 -17.45 1.75 -4.20
CA ASN A 181 -16.93 1.29 -5.49
C ASN A 181 -15.59 0.55 -5.36
N HIS A 182 -14.77 0.90 -4.37
CA HIS A 182 -13.54 0.18 -4.07
C HIS A 182 -13.86 -1.09 -3.27
N LYS A 183 -13.64 -2.26 -3.88
CA LYS A 183 -14.11 -3.55 -3.35
C LYS A 183 -13.04 -4.21 -2.47
N PHE A 184 -12.85 -3.70 -1.26
CA PHE A 184 -12.11 -4.39 -0.21
C PHE A 184 -13.00 -4.73 0.99
N LYS A 185 -12.71 -5.85 1.67
CA LYS A 185 -13.56 -6.42 2.73
C LYS A 185 -13.31 -5.78 4.09
N GLU A 186 -12.11 -5.27 4.32
CA GLU A 186 -11.64 -4.80 5.62
C GLU A 186 -12.03 -3.34 5.92
N LYS A 187 -13.17 -2.87 5.39
CA LYS A 187 -13.61 -1.47 5.51
C LYS A 187 -13.68 -0.98 6.95
N SER A 188 -14.22 -1.81 7.86
CA SER A 188 -14.29 -1.47 9.29
C SER A 188 -12.92 -1.30 9.94
N ASN A 189 -11.95 -2.14 9.58
CA ASN A 189 -10.58 -2.00 10.08
C ASN A 189 -9.97 -0.68 9.59
N VAL A 190 -10.05 -0.41 8.29
CA VAL A 190 -9.49 0.80 7.68
C VAL A 190 -10.13 2.06 8.28
N TYR A 191 -11.45 2.06 8.47
CA TYR A 191 -12.16 3.16 9.13
C TYR A 191 -11.62 3.40 10.54
N CYS A 192 -11.62 2.37 11.40
CA CYS A 192 -11.20 2.51 12.80
C CYS A 192 -9.74 2.94 12.93
N TYR A 193 -8.84 2.39 12.11
CA TYR A 193 -7.43 2.79 12.07
C TYR A 193 -7.27 4.24 11.63
N SER A 194 -7.95 4.65 10.57
CA SER A 194 -7.89 6.03 10.07
C SER A 194 -8.39 7.02 11.12
N MET A 195 -9.49 6.69 11.82
CA MET A 195 -10.04 7.49 12.91
C MET A 195 -9.07 7.64 14.08
N LYS A 196 -8.41 6.54 14.47
CA LYS A 196 -7.43 6.54 15.57
C LYS A 196 -6.17 7.33 15.24
N LEU A 197 -5.68 7.22 14.01
CA LEU A 197 -4.44 7.87 13.58
C LEU A 197 -4.62 9.37 13.24
N ASN A 198 -5.84 9.77 12.88
CA ASN A 198 -6.16 11.11 12.37
C ASN A 198 -7.38 11.70 13.10
N GLU A 199 -7.36 11.72 14.43
CA GLU A 199 -8.49 12.17 15.26
C GLU A 199 -8.97 13.59 14.90
N ASN A 200 -8.05 14.46 14.50
CA ASN A 200 -8.31 15.82 14.05
C ASN A 200 -9.03 15.92 12.68
N GLN A 201 -9.12 14.82 11.93
CA GLN A 201 -9.77 14.74 10.62
C GLN A 201 -11.02 13.84 10.63
N LYS A 202 -11.56 13.56 11.82
CA LYS A 202 -12.73 12.70 12.02
C LYS A 202 -13.92 13.03 11.12
N SER A 203 -14.28 14.31 10.96
CA SER A 203 -15.40 14.70 10.10
C SER A 203 -15.18 14.32 8.64
N CYS A 204 -13.97 14.55 8.12
CA CYS A 204 -13.61 14.20 6.75
C CYS A 204 -13.70 12.67 6.53
N ILE A 205 -13.21 11.89 7.49
CA ILE A 205 -13.31 10.42 7.46
C ILE A 205 -14.77 9.98 7.44
N GLU A 206 -15.61 10.55 8.32
CA GLU A 206 -17.04 10.23 8.40
C GLU A 206 -17.81 10.63 7.13
N ASP A 207 -17.43 11.71 6.46
CA ASP A 207 -18.08 12.18 5.23
C ASP A 207 -17.69 11.32 4.02
N GLU A 208 -16.42 10.90 3.93
CA GLU A 208 -15.94 10.07 2.84
C GLU A 208 -16.32 8.58 2.99
N PHE A 209 -16.32 8.05 4.22
CA PHE A 209 -16.90 6.73 4.49
C PHE A 209 -18.41 6.85 4.54
N SER A 210 -19.10 6.36 3.50
CA SER A 210 -20.57 6.44 3.37
C SER A 210 -21.39 5.69 4.44
N TYR A 211 -20.77 5.24 5.54
CA TYR A 211 -21.45 4.70 6.71
C TYR A 211 -20.65 5.01 7.98
N LYS A 212 -21.35 5.43 9.04
CA LYS A 212 -20.76 5.61 10.37
C LYS A 212 -20.60 4.26 11.06
N LEU A 213 -19.38 3.95 11.47
CA LEU A 213 -19.09 2.76 12.26
C LEU A 213 -18.86 3.14 13.72
N ASP A 214 -19.52 2.43 14.61
CA ASP A 214 -19.27 2.50 16.05
C ASP A 214 -18.02 1.65 16.38
N THR A 215 -16.91 2.33 16.65
CA THR A 215 -15.61 1.71 16.96
C THR A 215 -15.71 0.75 18.15
N ALA A 216 -16.48 1.09 19.19
CA ALA A 216 -16.64 0.23 20.37
C ALA A 216 -17.40 -1.05 20.03
N LYS A 217 -18.47 -0.96 19.24
CA LYS A 217 -19.17 -2.14 18.72
C LYS A 217 -18.28 -2.99 17.81
N TYR A 218 -17.46 -2.34 16.98
CA TYR A 218 -16.51 -3.06 16.13
C TYR A 218 -15.50 -3.86 16.96
N ILE A 219 -14.85 -3.22 17.92
CA ILE A 219 -13.92 -3.87 18.85
C ILE A 219 -14.59 -5.05 19.58
N ALA A 220 -15.81 -4.85 20.07
CA ALA A 220 -16.58 -5.91 20.73
C ALA A 220 -16.91 -7.10 19.83
N SER A 221 -16.96 -6.90 18.50
CA SER A 221 -17.24 -7.96 17.52
C SER A 221 -16.00 -8.83 17.19
N LEU A 222 -14.80 -8.38 17.53
CA LEU A 222 -13.57 -9.10 17.21
C LEU A 222 -13.38 -10.31 18.14
N ASP A 223 -13.09 -11.47 17.56
CA ASP A 223 -12.79 -12.69 18.33
C ASP A 223 -11.50 -12.50 19.13
N LYS A 224 -11.64 -12.35 20.45
CA LYS A 224 -10.53 -12.17 21.39
C LYS A 224 -9.64 -13.41 21.52
N LYS A 225 -10.01 -14.58 20.99
CA LYS A 225 -9.11 -15.75 20.96
C LYS A 225 -8.09 -15.66 19.84
N ASN A 226 -8.40 -14.96 18.75
CA ASN A 226 -7.50 -14.76 17.63
C ASN A 226 -6.38 -13.77 17.98
N SER A 227 -5.12 -14.18 17.83
CA SER A 227 -3.93 -13.39 18.19
C SER A 227 -3.85 -12.06 17.43
N ARG A 228 -4.15 -12.06 16.12
CA ARG A 228 -4.18 -10.85 15.30
C ARG A 228 -5.27 -9.88 15.78
N ASN A 229 -6.45 -10.39 16.11
CA ASN A 229 -7.52 -9.54 16.65
C ASN A 229 -7.13 -8.92 17.99
N LYS A 230 -6.46 -9.65 18.89
CA LYS A 230 -5.92 -9.06 20.13
C LYS A 230 -4.98 -7.88 19.85
N MET A 231 -4.09 -8.03 18.87
CA MET A 231 -3.18 -6.96 18.46
C MET A 231 -3.94 -5.75 17.88
N ILE A 232 -4.98 -5.98 17.08
CA ILE A 232 -5.86 -4.91 16.57
C ILE A 232 -6.56 -4.18 17.71
N ILE A 233 -7.13 -4.91 18.66
CA ILE A 233 -7.82 -4.34 19.84
C ILE A 233 -6.84 -3.48 20.63
N ASN A 234 -5.66 -4.01 20.96
CA ASN A 234 -4.65 -3.28 21.71
C ASN A 234 -4.23 -1.98 21.00
N PHE A 235 -4.06 -2.00 19.67
CA PHE A 235 -3.73 -0.80 18.89
C PHE A 235 -4.86 0.23 18.89
N LEU A 236 -6.12 -0.19 18.78
CA LEU A 236 -7.26 0.72 18.74
C LEU A 236 -7.60 1.30 20.12
N GLU A 237 -7.26 0.60 21.20
CA GLU A 237 -7.53 1.01 22.58
C GLU A 237 -6.38 1.78 23.25
N SER A 238 -5.13 1.68 22.75
CA SER A 238 -3.96 2.43 23.25
C SER A 238 -4.02 3.90 22.89
#